data_AF-A0A7Z9R2D1-F1
#
_entry.id   AF-A0A7Z9R2D1-F1
#
_cell.length_a   1.000
_cell.length_b   1.000
_cell.length_c   1.000
_cell.angle_alpha   90.00
_cell.angle_beta   90.00
_cell.angle_gamma   90.00
#
_symmetry.space_group_name_H-M   'P 1'
#
loop_
_entity.id
_entity.type
_entity.pdbx_description
1 polymer ?
#
loop_
_entity_poly.entity_id
_entity_poly.type
_entity_poly.pdbx_seq_one_letter_code
_entity_poly.pdbx_strand_id
1 'polypeptide(L)'
;MIRDCHFFNATVNIEDGYFVTPRRQVNKGAKHQKTGYKMINLRRIGEKGHSVLYMHHAIYCEANGISKLPRGFQIHHRDGNKENNCISNLCLCTSKFNNLCAARTRDYKKVYATRKLNGFKQKIRVRSKDYDKTFPSINQASIELGLCNSRISEILNNKTDYKTALSKKTGLKYTFERL
;
A
#
# COMPACT_ATOMS: atom_id res chain seq x y z
N MET A 1 -14.55 19.14 17.06
CA MET A 1 -14.44 20.62 16.95
C MET A 1 -13.58 20.94 15.74
N ILE A 2 -14.01 21.88 14.90
CA ILE A 2 -13.24 22.31 13.72
C ILE A 2 -12.14 23.27 14.17
N ARG A 3 -10.92 23.07 13.68
CA ARG A 3 -9.75 23.90 14.02
C ARG A 3 -8.83 24.11 12.82
N ASP A 4 -7.95 25.10 12.92
CA ASP A 4 -6.91 25.33 11.94
C ASP A 4 -5.97 24.13 11.80
N CYS A 5 -5.38 24.00 10.61
CA CYS A 5 -4.51 22.88 10.28
C CYS A 5 -3.38 23.33 9.36
N HIS A 6 -2.40 22.45 9.15
CA HIS A 6 -1.21 22.76 8.34
C HIS A 6 -1.45 22.64 6.82
N PHE A 7 -2.71 22.66 6.38
CA PHE A 7 -3.11 22.62 4.97
C PHE A 7 -3.68 23.96 4.52
N PHE A 8 -3.30 24.36 3.30
CA PHE A 8 -3.71 25.61 2.68
C PHE A 8 -5.22 25.65 2.47
N ASN A 9 -5.87 26.72 2.95
CA ASN A 9 -7.32 26.94 2.88
C ASN A 9 -8.11 25.70 3.34
N ALA A 10 -7.73 25.13 4.48
CA ALA A 10 -8.43 24.01 5.06
C ALA A 10 -8.44 24.09 6.59
N THR A 11 -9.48 23.51 7.18
CA THR A 11 -9.56 23.25 8.62
C THR A 11 -9.83 21.76 8.83
N VAL A 12 -9.63 21.28 10.05
CA VAL A 12 -9.75 19.85 10.38
C VAL A 12 -10.69 19.63 11.55
N ASN A 13 -11.49 18.58 11.48
CA ASN A 13 -12.19 18.03 12.62
C ASN A 13 -11.56 16.67 12.95
N ILE A 14 -10.65 16.66 13.91
CA ILE A 14 -9.89 15.46 14.30
C ILE A 14 -10.78 14.42 15.00
N GLU A 15 -11.82 14.86 15.71
CA GLU A 15 -12.73 13.98 16.43
C GLU A 15 -13.54 13.12 15.46
N ASP A 16 -14.00 13.73 14.36
CA ASP A 16 -14.81 13.04 13.35
C ASP A 16 -13.98 12.57 12.14
N GLY A 17 -12.69 12.85 12.12
CA GLY A 17 -11.74 12.35 11.14
C GLY A 17 -11.93 12.88 9.71
N TYR A 18 -12.24 14.18 9.56
CA TYR A 18 -12.42 14.80 8.24
C TYR A 18 -11.82 16.21 8.16
N PHE A 19 -11.62 16.70 6.93
CA PHE A 19 -11.19 18.06 6.63
C PHE A 19 -12.34 18.89 6.07
N VAL A 20 -12.28 20.19 6.25
CA VAL A 20 -13.16 21.20 5.63
C VAL A 20 -12.31 21.98 4.65
N THR A 21 -12.82 22.21 3.45
CA THR A 21 -12.19 23.05 2.43
C THR A 21 -13.25 23.95 1.79
N PRO A 22 -12.88 25.07 1.14
CA PRO A 22 -13.84 25.94 0.46
C PRO A 22 -14.77 25.23 -0.52
N ARG A 23 -14.29 24.15 -1.15
CA ARG A 23 -15.07 23.34 -2.11
C ARG A 23 -15.89 22.23 -1.47
N ARG A 24 -15.55 21.81 -0.25
CA ARG A 24 -16.16 20.67 0.44
C ARG A 24 -16.18 20.91 1.95
N GLN A 25 -17.36 21.20 2.48
CA GLN A 25 -17.57 21.38 3.91
C GLN A 25 -17.26 20.12 4.72
N VAL A 26 -17.48 18.93 4.15
CA VAL A 26 -17.11 17.64 4.76
C VAL A 26 -16.31 16.82 3.76
N ASN A 27 -14.98 16.95 3.80
CA ASN A 27 -14.07 16.17 2.98
C ASN A 27 -13.57 14.94 3.74
N LYS A 28 -14.25 13.80 3.55
CA LYS A 28 -13.84 12.48 4.08
C LYS A 28 -12.82 11.74 3.19
N GLY A 29 -12.32 12.39 2.13
CA GLY A 29 -11.42 11.77 1.16
C GLY A 29 -12.09 10.74 0.26
N ALA A 30 -11.33 10.24 -0.72
CA ALA A 30 -11.75 9.20 -1.65
C ALA A 30 -11.09 7.85 -1.29
N LYS A 31 -11.84 6.76 -1.38
CA LYS A 31 -11.35 5.42 -1.06
C LYS A 31 -10.37 4.91 -2.12
N HIS A 32 -9.18 4.51 -1.71
CA HIS A 32 -8.21 3.87 -2.60
C HIS A 32 -8.62 2.42 -2.90
N GLN A 33 -8.82 2.09 -4.17
CA GLN A 33 -9.39 0.80 -4.60
C GLN A 33 -8.61 -0.42 -4.09
N LYS A 34 -7.27 -0.36 -4.08
CA LYS A 34 -6.44 -1.52 -3.70
C LYS A 34 -6.27 -1.68 -2.20
N THR A 35 -6.14 -0.58 -1.46
CA THR A 35 -5.79 -0.64 -0.02
C THR A 35 -7.01 -0.45 0.89
N GLY A 36 -8.09 0.14 0.36
CA GLY A 36 -9.31 0.47 1.09
C GLY A 36 -9.20 1.70 1.99
N TYR A 37 -8.04 2.36 2.09
CA TYR A 37 -7.88 3.57 2.89
C TYR A 37 -8.41 4.80 2.15
N LYS A 38 -8.99 5.74 2.89
CA LYS A 38 -9.33 7.08 2.38
C LYS A 38 -8.08 7.91 2.14
N MET A 39 -8.05 8.62 1.02
CA MET A 39 -7.01 9.55 0.64
C MET A 39 -7.59 10.94 0.39
N ILE A 40 -6.83 11.97 0.74
CA ILE A 40 -7.14 13.36 0.46
C ILE A 40 -6.06 13.94 -0.46
N ASN A 41 -6.44 14.96 -1.23
CA ASN A 41 -5.52 15.69 -2.09
C ASN A 41 -5.46 17.16 -1.65
N LEU A 42 -4.61 17.45 -0.67
CA LEU A 42 -4.49 18.78 -0.07
C LEU A 42 -3.06 19.29 -0.20
N ARG A 43 -2.92 20.61 -0.23
CA ARG A 43 -1.64 21.31 -0.28
C ARG A 43 -1.25 21.72 1.14
N ARG A 44 -0.03 21.40 1.58
CA ARG A 44 0.49 21.91 2.86
C ARG A 44 0.86 23.39 2.73
N ILE A 45 0.74 24.13 3.82
CA ILE A 45 1.19 25.53 3.87
C ILE A 45 2.69 25.58 3.56
N GLY A 46 3.11 26.49 2.67
CA GLY A 46 4.51 26.63 2.24
C GLY A 46 4.97 25.71 1.11
N GLU A 47 4.20 24.67 0.75
CA GLU A 47 4.53 23.81 -0.41
C GLU A 47 3.97 24.38 -1.71
N LYS A 48 4.57 24.05 -2.86
CA LYS A 48 4.13 24.56 -4.18
C LYS A 48 2.93 23.81 -4.76
N GLY A 49 2.66 22.58 -4.33
CA GLY A 49 1.67 21.69 -4.96
C GLY A 49 0.78 20.95 -3.98
N HIS A 50 -0.29 20.35 -4.50
CA HIS A 50 -1.11 19.41 -3.74
C HIS A 50 -0.39 18.07 -3.61
N SER A 51 -0.62 17.40 -2.47
CA SER A 51 -0.08 16.08 -2.17
C SER A 51 -1.22 15.12 -1.87
N VAL A 52 -1.15 13.91 -2.44
CA VAL A 52 -2.08 12.82 -2.11
C VAL A 52 -1.60 12.16 -0.82
N LEU A 53 -2.44 12.22 0.22
CA LEU A 53 -2.12 11.74 1.57
C LEU A 53 -3.20 10.78 2.05
N TYR A 54 -2.80 9.80 2.85
CA TYR A 54 -3.76 8.97 3.57
C TYR A 54 -4.46 9.79 4.66
N MET A 55 -5.78 9.69 4.72
CA MET A 55 -6.61 10.47 5.67
C MET A 55 -6.19 10.22 7.12
N HIS A 56 -6.12 8.96 7.55
CA HIS A 56 -5.70 8.59 8.90
C HIS A 56 -4.29 9.10 9.26
N HIS A 57 -3.36 9.19 8.30
CA HIS A 57 -2.05 9.81 8.56
C HIS A 57 -2.19 11.31 8.77
N ALA A 58 -2.93 12.00 7.90
CA ALA A 58 -3.12 13.44 8.00
C ALA A 58 -3.83 13.83 9.32
N ILE A 59 -4.92 13.14 9.68
CA ILE A 59 -5.62 13.38 10.96
C ILE A 59 -4.69 13.14 12.15
N TYR A 60 -3.93 12.05 12.16
CA TYR A 60 -3.01 11.77 13.26
C TYR A 60 -1.90 12.83 13.37
N CYS A 61 -1.33 13.22 12.24
CA CYS A 61 -0.32 14.27 12.16
C CYS A 61 -0.84 15.61 12.70
N GLU A 62 -2.03 16.05 12.25
CA GLU A 62 -2.66 17.27 12.74
C GLU A 62 -3.01 17.17 14.23
N ALA A 63 -3.52 16.03 14.69
CA ALA A 63 -3.85 15.79 16.09
C ALA A 63 -2.65 15.95 17.03
N ASN A 64 -1.46 15.51 16.58
CA ASN A 64 -0.24 15.46 17.39
C ASN A 64 0.76 16.58 17.06
N GLY A 65 0.41 17.52 16.16
CA GLY A 65 1.31 18.62 15.77
C GLY A 65 2.59 18.17 15.08
N ILE A 66 2.57 17.03 14.37
CA ILE A 66 3.75 16.50 13.65
C ILE A 66 3.53 16.59 12.14
N SER A 67 4.57 16.96 11.39
CA SER A 67 4.46 17.06 9.93
C SER A 67 4.46 15.68 9.25
N LYS A 68 5.17 14.71 9.82
CA LYS A 68 5.32 13.35 9.31
C LYS A 68 5.38 12.35 10.45
N LEU A 69 4.98 11.12 10.16
CA LEU A 69 5.14 10.02 11.11
C LEU A 69 6.63 9.72 11.34
N PRO A 70 7.03 9.34 12.56
CA PRO A 70 8.37 8.86 12.84
C PRO A 70 8.73 7.66 11.96
N ARG A 71 10.02 7.54 11.58
CA ARG A 71 10.49 6.43 10.75
C ARG A 71 10.24 5.09 11.45
N GLY A 72 9.68 4.13 10.72
CA GLY A 72 9.39 2.79 11.25
C GLY A 72 8.04 2.65 11.95
N PHE A 73 7.28 3.74 12.10
CA PHE A 73 5.93 3.72 12.66
C PHE A 73 4.85 3.83 11.59
N GLN A 74 3.66 3.36 11.95
CA GLN A 74 2.46 3.32 11.13
C GLN A 74 1.25 3.69 11.98
N ILE A 75 0.16 4.07 11.34
CA ILE A 75 -1.12 4.28 12.02
C ILE A 75 -1.95 2.99 11.94
N HIS A 76 -2.50 2.59 13.08
CA HIS A 76 -3.42 1.47 13.22
C HIS A 76 -4.81 1.97 13.63
N HIS A 77 -5.83 1.39 13.02
CA HIS A 77 -7.24 1.59 13.36
C HIS A 77 -7.63 0.57 14.43
N ARG A 78 -7.95 1.04 15.64
CA ARG A 78 -8.24 0.20 16.80
C ARG A 78 -9.43 -0.72 16.56
N ASP A 79 -10.45 -0.23 15.86
CA ASP A 79 -11.64 -0.98 15.47
C ASP A 79 -11.48 -1.84 14.19
N GLY A 80 -10.32 -1.76 13.51
CA GLY A 80 -10.07 -2.41 12.23
C GLY A 80 -10.83 -1.82 11.03
N ASN A 81 -11.64 -0.78 11.24
CA ASN A 81 -12.42 -0.11 10.20
C ASN A 81 -11.66 1.07 9.58
N LYS A 82 -11.15 0.86 8.37
CA LYS A 82 -10.39 1.88 7.61
C LYS A 82 -11.20 3.13 7.24
N GLU A 83 -12.53 3.09 7.38
CA GLU A 83 -13.42 4.23 7.11
C GLU A 83 -13.51 5.18 8.32
N ASN A 84 -13.24 4.69 9.53
CA ASN A 84 -13.31 5.43 10.79
C ASN A 84 -11.96 6.10 11.09
N ASN A 85 -11.83 7.37 10.72
CA ASN A 85 -10.59 8.13 10.88
C ASN A 85 -10.60 9.07 12.09
N CYS A 86 -11.56 8.91 13.01
CA CYS A 86 -11.61 9.64 14.28
C CYS A 86 -10.31 9.44 15.05
N ILE A 87 -9.72 10.50 15.60
CA ILE A 87 -8.42 10.41 16.29
C ILE A 87 -8.43 9.38 17.43
N SER A 88 -9.54 9.25 18.16
CA SER A 88 -9.72 8.25 19.22
C SER A 88 -9.60 6.80 18.72
N ASN A 89 -9.93 6.55 17.45
CA ASN A 89 -9.79 5.25 16.80
C ASN A 89 -8.38 5.00 16.22
N LEU A 90 -7.52 6.02 16.16
CA LEU A 90 -6.19 5.90 15.58
C LEU A 90 -5.12 5.73 16.67
N CYS A 91 -4.09 4.93 16.39
CA CYS A 91 -2.90 4.89 17.22
C CYS A 91 -1.63 4.71 16.39
N LEU A 92 -0.54 5.33 16.85
CA LEU A 92 0.79 5.10 16.30
C LEU A 92 1.32 3.77 16.82
N CYS A 93 1.78 2.91 15.92
CA CYS A 93 2.32 1.60 16.27
C CYS A 93 3.46 1.19 15.34
N THR A 94 4.14 0.11 15.70
CA THR A 94 5.15 -0.52 14.82
C THR A 94 4.48 -1.46 13.83
N SER A 95 5.14 -1.71 12.70
CA SER A 95 4.69 -2.72 11.73
C SER A 95 4.48 -4.10 12.37
N LYS A 96 5.31 -4.46 13.35
CA LYS A 96 5.20 -5.73 14.09
C LYS A 96 3.88 -5.82 14.86
N PHE A 97 3.52 -4.76 15.58
CA PHE A 97 2.26 -4.69 16.32
C PHE A 97 1.05 -4.71 15.37
N ASN A 98 1.07 -3.90 14.32
CA ASN A 98 -0.01 -3.86 13.33
C ASN A 98 -0.26 -5.24 12.68
N ASN A 99 0.83 -5.95 12.34
CA ASN A 99 0.76 -7.31 11.81
C ASN A 99 0.22 -8.32 12.82
N LEU A 100 0.57 -8.18 14.11
CA LEU A 100 0.03 -9.03 15.17
C LEU A 100 -1.48 -8.85 15.30
N CYS A 101 -1.98 -7.62 15.31
CA CYS A 101 -3.41 -7.34 15.34
C CYS A 101 -4.11 -7.92 14.10
N ALA A 102 -3.55 -7.69 12.91
CA ALA A 102 -4.10 -8.22 11.67
C ALA A 102 -4.08 -9.75 11.60
N ALA A 103 -3.13 -10.41 12.26
CA ALA A 103 -3.07 -11.87 12.35
C ALA A 103 -4.22 -12.43 13.19
N ARG A 104 -4.61 -11.77 14.29
CA ARG A 104 -5.69 -12.22 15.18
C ARG A 104 -7.05 -12.33 14.47
N THR A 105 -7.32 -11.43 13.53
CA THR A 105 -8.60 -11.38 12.80
C THR A 105 -8.52 -11.97 11.40
N ARG A 106 -7.38 -12.56 11.02
CA ARG A 106 -7.16 -13.10 9.67
C ARG A 106 -7.95 -14.41 9.48
N ASP A 107 -8.67 -14.49 8.38
CA ASP A 107 -9.26 -15.75 7.93
C ASP A 107 -8.18 -16.69 7.38
N TYR A 108 -7.63 -17.51 8.28
CA TYR A 108 -6.60 -18.49 7.94
C TYR A 108 -7.11 -19.60 7.03
N LYS A 109 -8.42 -19.93 7.06
CA LYS A 109 -9.01 -20.95 6.18
C LYS A 109 -8.97 -20.47 4.73
N LYS A 110 -9.39 -19.22 4.47
CA LYS A 110 -9.32 -18.61 3.14
C LYS A 110 -7.88 -18.46 2.65
N VAL A 111 -6.96 -18.05 3.51
CA VAL A 111 -5.53 -17.95 3.17
C VAL A 111 -4.98 -19.33 2.77
N TYR A 112 -5.29 -20.36 3.53
CA TYR A 112 -4.86 -21.73 3.24
C TYR A 112 -5.46 -22.25 1.93
N ALA A 113 -6.77 -22.11 1.73
CA ALA A 113 -7.44 -22.53 0.50
C ALA A 113 -6.84 -21.84 -0.74
N THR A 114 -6.59 -20.53 -0.65
CA THR A 114 -5.94 -19.76 -1.73
C THR A 114 -4.53 -20.27 -1.99
N ARG A 115 -3.74 -20.57 -0.94
CA ARG A 115 -2.38 -21.12 -1.10
C ARG A 115 -2.39 -22.51 -1.70
N LYS A 116 -3.34 -23.36 -1.34
CA LYS A 116 -3.53 -24.71 -1.88
C LYS A 116 -3.87 -24.65 -3.38
N LEU A 117 -4.82 -23.81 -3.77
CA LEU A 117 -5.15 -23.56 -5.19
C LEU A 117 -3.94 -23.05 -5.99
N ASN A 118 -3.08 -22.27 -5.34
CA ASN A 118 -1.89 -21.70 -5.94
C ASN A 118 -0.63 -22.60 -5.82
N GLY A 119 -0.69 -23.78 -5.23
CA GLY A 119 0.46 -24.70 -5.16
C GLY A 119 1.54 -24.37 -4.11
N PHE A 120 1.24 -23.59 -3.06
CA PHE A 120 2.13 -23.14 -1.97
C PHE A 120 3.43 -22.40 -2.36
N LYS A 121 4.30 -23.02 -3.16
CA LYS A 121 5.46 -22.43 -3.83
C LYS A 121 5.38 -22.75 -5.32
N GLN A 122 5.11 -21.74 -6.12
CA GLN A 122 5.04 -21.87 -7.57
C GLN A 122 6.46 -21.83 -8.13
N LYS A 123 6.91 -23.00 -8.60
CA LYS A 123 8.10 -23.05 -9.44
C LYS A 123 7.79 -22.30 -10.73
N ILE A 124 8.78 -21.58 -11.24
CA ILE A 124 8.64 -20.87 -12.50
C ILE A 124 9.80 -21.23 -13.42
N ARG A 125 9.49 -21.43 -14.70
CA ARG A 125 10.50 -21.53 -15.75
C ARG A 125 10.68 -20.14 -16.35
N VAL A 126 11.94 -19.74 -16.50
CA VAL A 126 12.33 -18.44 -17.06
C VAL A 126 13.11 -18.68 -18.33
N ARG A 127 12.67 -18.05 -19.43
CA ARG A 127 13.28 -18.19 -20.75
C ARG A 127 13.75 -16.85 -21.31
N SER A 128 14.88 -16.85 -22.00
CA SER A 128 15.39 -15.77 -22.87
C SER A 128 16.10 -16.41 -24.06
N LYS A 129 16.79 -15.60 -24.90
CA LYS A 129 17.45 -16.06 -26.13
C LYS A 129 18.32 -17.31 -25.90
N ASP A 130 19.23 -17.23 -24.93
CA ASP A 130 20.19 -18.30 -24.59
C ASP A 130 20.11 -18.66 -23.09
N TYR A 131 18.92 -18.50 -22.49
CA TYR A 131 18.72 -18.73 -21.06
C TYR A 131 17.45 -19.52 -20.84
N ASP A 132 17.57 -20.66 -20.16
CA ASP A 132 16.44 -21.46 -19.72
C ASP A 132 16.73 -22.05 -18.34
N LYS A 133 16.03 -21.55 -17.32
CA LYS A 133 16.25 -21.99 -15.94
C LYS A 133 14.94 -22.06 -15.17
N THR A 134 14.83 -23.07 -14.33
CA THR A 134 13.74 -23.21 -13.37
C THR A 134 14.12 -22.62 -12.02
N PHE A 135 13.22 -21.84 -11.43
CA PHE A 135 13.36 -21.25 -10.11
C PHE A 135 12.31 -21.81 -9.14
N PRO A 136 12.66 -21.97 -7.85
CA PRO A 136 11.72 -22.44 -6.84
C PRO A 136 10.63 -21.42 -6.48
N SER A 137 10.80 -20.15 -6.87
CA SER A 137 9.82 -19.08 -6.67
C SER A 137 10.11 -17.87 -7.55
N ILE A 138 9.10 -17.01 -7.70
CA ILE A 138 9.24 -15.67 -8.33
C ILE A 138 10.33 -14.84 -7.64
N ASN A 139 10.41 -14.90 -6.30
CA ASN A 139 11.39 -14.11 -5.54
C ASN A 139 12.84 -14.50 -5.85
N GLN A 140 13.11 -15.81 -5.99
CA GLN A 140 14.45 -16.27 -6.34
C GLN A 140 14.85 -15.80 -7.74
N ALA A 141 13.94 -15.89 -8.72
CA ALA A 141 14.19 -15.39 -10.06
C ALA A 141 14.40 -13.87 -10.08
N SER A 142 13.59 -13.12 -9.32
CA SER A 142 13.71 -11.67 -9.19
C SER A 142 15.08 -11.23 -8.67
N ILE A 143 15.57 -11.87 -7.61
CA ILE A 143 16.89 -11.58 -7.02
C ILE A 143 18.01 -11.91 -8.02
N GLU A 144 17.99 -13.10 -8.61
CA GLU A 144 19.05 -13.55 -9.51
C GLU A 144 19.14 -12.65 -10.75
N LEU A 145 17.97 -12.39 -11.38
CA LEU A 145 17.86 -11.67 -12.64
C LEU A 145 17.77 -10.15 -12.48
N GLY A 146 17.66 -9.62 -11.26
CA GLY A 146 17.48 -8.18 -11.03
C GLY A 146 16.17 -7.63 -11.58
N LEU A 147 15.08 -8.40 -11.44
CA LEU A 147 13.76 -8.08 -11.96
C LEU A 147 12.78 -7.72 -10.85
N CYS A 148 11.74 -6.94 -11.16
CA CYS A 148 10.68 -6.66 -10.20
C CYS A 148 9.74 -7.87 -10.04
N ASN A 149 9.58 -8.36 -8.80
CA ASN A 149 8.64 -9.43 -8.44
C ASN A 149 7.22 -9.19 -8.99
N SER A 150 6.72 -7.95 -8.86
CA SER A 150 5.39 -7.57 -9.34
C SER A 150 5.27 -7.70 -10.85
N ARG A 151 6.31 -7.29 -11.60
CA ARG A 151 6.32 -7.42 -13.07
C ARG A 151 6.27 -8.88 -13.51
N ILE A 152 7.06 -9.76 -12.89
CA ILE A 152 7.02 -11.20 -13.17
C ILE A 152 5.63 -11.76 -12.88
N SER A 153 5.04 -11.40 -11.74
CA SER A 153 3.69 -11.82 -11.35
C SER A 153 2.61 -11.32 -12.32
N GLU A 154 2.70 -10.08 -12.78
CA GLU A 154 1.77 -9.51 -13.75
C GLU A 154 1.81 -10.26 -15.08
N ILE A 155 3.00 -10.60 -15.57
CA ILE A 155 3.18 -11.41 -16.79
C ILE A 155 2.56 -12.79 -16.61
N LEU A 156 2.90 -13.50 -15.52
CA LEU A 156 2.38 -14.84 -15.22
C LEU A 156 0.86 -14.89 -15.06
N ASN A 157 0.24 -13.80 -14.62
CA ASN A 157 -1.21 -13.71 -14.41
C ASN A 157 -1.93 -12.98 -15.54
N ASN A 158 -1.27 -12.67 -16.66
CA ASN A 158 -1.82 -11.90 -17.79
C ASN A 158 -2.48 -10.57 -17.37
N LYS A 159 -1.94 -9.90 -16.35
CA LYS A 159 -2.45 -8.59 -15.87
C LYS A 159 -1.84 -7.40 -16.61
N THR A 160 -1.02 -7.66 -17.62
CA THR A 160 -0.31 -6.65 -18.39
C THR A 160 -0.16 -7.10 -19.84
N ASP A 161 -0.11 -6.14 -20.76
CA ASP A 161 0.08 -6.39 -22.19
C ASP A 161 1.51 -6.80 -22.50
N TYR A 162 2.48 -6.36 -21.67
CA TYR A 162 3.87 -6.73 -21.81
C TYR A 162 4.07 -8.22 -21.48
N LYS A 163 4.47 -9.03 -22.47
CA LYS A 163 4.73 -10.47 -22.26
C LYS A 163 6.14 -10.81 -21.81
N THR A 164 7.01 -9.80 -21.68
CA THR A 164 8.41 -9.98 -21.26
C THR A 164 8.82 -8.95 -20.21
N ALA A 165 9.85 -9.27 -19.43
CA ALA A 165 10.50 -8.34 -18.51
C ALA A 165 11.96 -8.12 -18.92
N LEU A 166 12.35 -6.86 -19.12
CA LEU A 166 13.74 -6.47 -19.38
C LEU A 166 14.48 -6.36 -18.05
N SER A 167 15.57 -7.10 -17.90
CA SER A 167 16.50 -6.90 -16.79
C SER A 167 17.53 -5.83 -17.15
N LYS A 168 17.65 -4.82 -16.28
CA LYS A 168 18.76 -3.86 -16.36
C LYS A 168 20.11 -4.47 -15.98
N LYS A 169 20.10 -5.57 -15.21
CA LYS A 169 21.30 -6.26 -14.74
C LYS A 169 21.94 -7.09 -15.85
N THR A 170 21.13 -7.82 -16.62
CA THR A 170 21.63 -8.72 -17.67
C THR A 170 21.46 -8.16 -19.08
N GLY A 171 20.67 -7.10 -19.26
CA GLY A 171 20.33 -6.54 -20.57
C GLY A 171 19.35 -7.39 -21.39
N LEU A 172 18.86 -8.52 -20.84
CA LEU A 172 18.03 -9.48 -21.55
C LEU A 172 16.54 -9.34 -21.22
N LYS A 173 15.69 -9.73 -22.19
CA LYS A 173 14.24 -9.86 -22.01
C LYS A 173 13.89 -11.30 -21.66
N TYR A 174 13.10 -11.47 -20.60
CA TYR A 174 12.70 -12.78 -20.09
C TYR A 174 11.19 -13.00 -20.23
N THR A 175 10.80 -14.23 -20.57
CA THR A 175 9.44 -14.77 -20.45
C THR A 175 9.35 -15.70 -19.24
N PHE A 176 8.12 -15.91 -18.73
CA PHE A 176 7.87 -16.64 -17.50
C PHE A 176 6.70 -17.60 -17.68
N GLU A 177 6.83 -18.80 -17.11
CA GLU A 177 5.81 -19.84 -17.13
C GLU A 177 5.74 -20.51 -15.76
N ARG A 178 4.54 -20.87 -15.29
CA ARG A 178 4.38 -21.65 -14.06
C ARG A 178 4.57 -23.13 -14.36
N LEU A 179 5.28 -23.83 -13.48
CA LEU A 179 5.41 -25.30 -13.50
C LEU A 179 4.48 -25.94 -12.48
#